data_AF-A0A6C1NIL7-F1
#
_entry.id   AF-A0A6C1NIL7-F1
#
_cell.length_a   1.000
_cell.length_b   1.000
_cell.length_c   1.000
_cell.angle_alpha   90.00
_cell.angle_beta   90.00
_cell.angle_gamma   90.00
#
_symmetry.space_group_name_H-M   'P 1'
#
loop_
_entity.id
_entity.type
_entity.pdbx_description
1 polymer ?
#
loop_
_entity_poly.entity_id
_entity_poly.type
_entity_poly.pdbx_seq_one_letter_code
_entity_poly.pdbx_strand_id
1 'polypeptide(L)'
;MTPDAPGPERGDPFAILLLGDFRGAGPGMEGGAGGHGVAASSGEADSSGEASPSGATGPSGEAAPGGEGAPLASRTPRMVDRDDLDSVLAALAPRVRVPSGGPGQPELEVELRCMEDFHPDRLLRHIRARVAPSDAGNGARVDAGDPASGTDGDGGESGGTAGGGAPDGGQAPGGGGLLDQILDETAGPPRERRLGGRGSDGGGYGGRGGGGGLPGSPVPGLDLESFVEEVAARHAEPRDDTGAQAAREAMDRSRARQLGRLLAHPDFQALEARWRGAELLCRRLDTGPELKIFVVQATSAELLRGMADGSLHDFLAESSRAILDGVPWAVAVPEHAFGDSAGELEALAALSERAGSWPTAFLLEATPSLVEAAARFRASPEDGGPWTRIASGTGGARLGLALPRFLLREPWCPRENPVETLEFRELEEGRSPERGELVSGHPGVLGALCLGLAFRQAGWQMRAGAVNRLKGMPIALHRGPHGVEALPPVDALPEAHSAAGLVELGFMPLVGRAGEGTVAVASFRSAAGQALEGPWV
;
A
#
# COMPACT_ATOMS: atom_id res chain seq x y z
N MET A 1 -9.17 -47.36 -1.33
CA MET A 1 -10.53 -46.90 -1.67
C MET A 1 -11.19 -46.49 -0.37
N THR A 2 -10.90 -45.27 0.08
CA THR A 2 -11.82 -44.54 0.96
C THR A 2 -13.13 -44.38 0.19
N PRO A 3 -14.31 -44.61 0.79
CA PRO A 3 -15.56 -44.36 0.11
C PRO A 3 -15.60 -42.89 -0.30
N ASP A 4 -15.99 -42.59 -1.55
CA ASP A 4 -16.29 -41.22 -1.99
C ASP A 4 -17.18 -40.60 -0.92
N ALA A 5 -16.69 -39.56 -0.24
CA ALA A 5 -17.53 -38.75 0.61
C ALA A 5 -18.65 -38.19 -0.29
N PRO A 6 -19.93 -38.29 0.09
CA PRO A 6 -21.00 -37.69 -0.68
C PRO A 6 -20.70 -36.20 -0.87
N GLY A 7 -20.86 -35.69 -2.09
CA GLY A 7 -20.72 -34.25 -2.38
C GLY A 7 -21.68 -33.42 -1.52
N PRO A 8 -21.42 -32.11 -1.36
CA PRO A 8 -22.20 -31.27 -0.48
C PRO A 8 -23.68 -31.24 -0.88
N GLU A 9 -24.55 -31.27 0.13
CA GLU A 9 -25.99 -31.29 -0.04
C GLU A 9 -26.58 -29.87 -0.07
N ARG A 10 -27.87 -29.79 -0.41
CA ARG A 10 -28.60 -28.52 -0.44
C ARG A 10 -28.77 -27.99 0.99
N GLY A 11 -27.95 -27.00 1.35
CA GLY A 11 -27.92 -26.40 2.69
C GLY A 11 -26.50 -26.29 3.26
N ASP A 12 -25.54 -27.04 2.69
CA ASP A 12 -24.15 -26.98 3.08
C ASP A 12 -23.50 -25.64 2.69
N PRO A 13 -22.69 -25.03 3.56
CA PRO A 13 -22.11 -23.72 3.31
C PRO A 13 -20.98 -23.79 2.26
N PHE A 14 -21.02 -22.88 1.30
CA PHE A 14 -19.88 -22.54 0.45
C PHE A 14 -18.87 -21.73 1.26
N ALA A 15 -17.91 -22.42 1.87
CA ALA A 15 -16.89 -21.81 2.72
C ALA A 15 -15.62 -21.45 1.93
N ILE A 16 -15.26 -20.17 1.93
CA ILE A 16 -14.01 -19.63 1.36
C ILE A 16 -13.02 -19.43 2.49
N LEU A 17 -11.80 -19.95 2.33
CA LEU A 17 -10.72 -19.81 3.30
C LEU A 17 -9.55 -19.02 2.71
N LEU A 18 -9.21 -17.88 3.31
CA LEU A 18 -7.99 -17.13 3.03
C LEU A 18 -6.91 -17.51 4.03
N LEU A 19 -5.76 -17.98 3.55
CA LEU A 19 -4.61 -18.32 4.40
C LEU A 19 -3.44 -17.40 4.03
N GLY A 20 -3.10 -16.47 4.92
CA GLY A 20 -2.08 -15.46 4.62
C GLY A 20 -1.57 -14.78 5.87
N ASP A 21 -0.56 -13.93 5.69
CA ASP A 21 0.02 -13.16 6.79
C ASP A 21 -0.81 -11.89 7.05
N PHE A 22 -1.88 -12.08 7.81
CA PHE A 22 -2.82 -11.04 8.24
C PHE A 22 -2.32 -10.23 9.44
N ARG A 23 -1.25 -10.65 10.12
CA ARG A 23 -0.60 -9.89 11.21
C ARG A 23 0.52 -8.97 10.72
N GLY A 24 1.11 -9.27 9.57
CA GLY A 24 2.31 -8.59 9.09
C GLY A 24 3.56 -9.18 9.75
N ALA A 25 4.73 -8.76 9.25
CA ALA A 25 6.01 -9.25 9.74
C ALA A 25 6.17 -8.97 11.25
N GLY A 26 6.05 -10.03 12.06
CA GLY A 26 6.37 -10.01 13.48
C GLY A 26 7.86 -9.77 13.75
N PRO A 27 8.26 -9.61 15.01
CA PRO A 27 9.60 -9.17 15.38
C PRO A 27 10.65 -10.22 15.01
N GLY A 28 11.41 -9.95 13.93
CA GLY A 28 12.76 -10.46 13.72
C GLY A 28 12.90 -11.92 13.31
N MET A 29 13.02 -12.16 12.00
CA MET A 29 14.03 -13.04 11.44
C MET A 29 14.50 -12.39 10.13
N GLU A 30 15.79 -12.08 10.09
CA GLU A 30 16.48 -11.26 9.12
C GLU A 30 16.41 -11.75 7.66
N GLY A 31 16.42 -10.77 6.73
CA GLY A 31 17.45 -10.68 5.69
C GLY A 31 17.77 -11.93 4.87
N GLY A 32 17.09 -12.07 3.74
CA GLY A 32 17.45 -13.02 2.69
C GLY A 32 17.20 -12.44 1.30
N ALA A 33 17.82 -11.29 0.99
CA ALA A 33 17.98 -10.88 -0.39
C ALA A 33 18.83 -11.95 -1.09
N GLY A 34 18.21 -12.67 -2.04
CA GLY A 34 18.84 -13.75 -2.80
C GLY A 34 19.98 -13.23 -3.68
N GLY A 35 21.20 -13.21 -3.12
CA GLY A 35 22.44 -13.12 -3.87
C GLY A 35 22.90 -14.51 -4.26
N HIS A 36 22.80 -14.84 -5.55
CA HIS A 36 23.40 -16.04 -6.13
C HIS A 36 24.93 -15.97 -6.01
N GLY A 37 25.52 -16.96 -5.33
CA GLY A 37 26.96 -17.16 -5.24
C GLY A 37 27.27 -18.64 -5.11
N VAL A 38 27.69 -19.25 -6.22
CA VAL A 38 28.13 -20.64 -6.34
C VAL A 38 29.44 -20.85 -5.58
N ALA A 39 29.52 -21.86 -4.70
CA ALA A 39 30.73 -22.64 -4.47
C ALA A 39 30.42 -23.93 -3.69
N ALA A 40 30.85 -25.05 -4.26
CA ALA A 40 30.85 -26.37 -3.63
C ALA A 40 32.07 -26.56 -2.72
N SER A 41 31.91 -27.23 -1.58
CA SER A 41 32.85 -28.25 -1.13
C SER A 41 32.30 -29.06 0.06
N SER A 42 32.33 -30.37 -0.15
CA SER A 42 32.30 -31.49 0.79
C SER A 42 33.11 -31.31 2.08
N GLY A 43 32.57 -31.81 3.20
CA GLY A 43 33.29 -32.03 4.46
C GLY A 43 32.44 -32.88 5.42
N GLU A 44 33.04 -33.97 5.88
CA GLU A 44 32.48 -35.05 6.70
C GLU A 44 31.85 -34.60 8.03
N ALA A 45 30.82 -35.33 8.48
CA ALA A 45 30.24 -35.21 9.82
C ALA A 45 30.49 -36.50 10.60
N ASP A 46 31.09 -36.36 11.79
CA ASP A 46 31.22 -37.40 12.78
C ASP A 46 30.94 -36.85 14.19
N SER A 47 30.43 -37.72 15.06
CA SER A 47 30.24 -37.61 16.52
C SER A 47 29.06 -36.81 17.11
N SER A 48 28.05 -37.59 17.52
CA SER A 48 27.62 -37.84 18.91
C SER A 48 27.77 -36.75 19.97
N GLY A 49 26.65 -36.36 20.59
CA GLY A 49 26.63 -35.63 21.86
C GLY A 49 25.24 -35.65 22.51
N GLU A 50 25.05 -36.57 23.47
CA GLU A 50 23.91 -36.60 24.39
C GLU A 50 23.94 -35.41 25.36
N ALA A 51 22.78 -34.80 25.63
CA ALA A 51 22.55 -34.03 26.85
C ALA A 51 21.06 -34.08 27.25
N SER A 52 20.81 -34.67 28.43
CA SER A 52 19.53 -34.75 29.13
C SER A 52 19.08 -33.40 29.74
N PRO A 53 17.79 -33.24 30.09
CA PRO A 53 17.18 -31.94 30.36
C PRO A 53 17.19 -31.56 31.84
N SER A 54 17.30 -30.27 32.14
CA SER A 54 17.10 -29.71 33.49
C SER A 54 16.02 -28.64 33.44
N GLY A 55 15.02 -28.80 34.29
CA GLY A 55 13.81 -27.98 34.33
C GLY A 55 14.00 -26.65 35.05
N ALA A 56 13.15 -25.69 34.68
CA ALA A 56 12.77 -24.57 35.53
C ALA A 56 11.34 -24.15 35.18
N THR A 57 10.42 -24.47 36.09
CA THR A 57 9.03 -23.98 36.15
C THR A 57 9.00 -22.54 36.65
N GLY A 58 8.26 -21.67 35.94
CA GLY A 58 7.93 -20.28 36.30
C GLY A 58 6.76 -19.80 35.43
N PRO A 59 5.98 -18.78 35.87
CA PRO A 59 4.54 -18.91 36.07
C PRO A 59 3.68 -18.70 34.81
N SER A 60 2.57 -19.43 34.80
CA SER A 60 1.47 -19.40 33.84
C SER A 60 0.97 -17.98 33.56
N GLY A 61 1.28 -17.46 32.36
CA GLY A 61 0.50 -16.43 31.70
C GLY A 61 -0.51 -17.09 30.77
N GLU A 62 -1.78 -16.69 30.87
CA GLU A 62 -2.83 -17.08 29.93
C GLU A 62 -2.38 -16.80 28.48
N ALA A 63 -2.24 -17.87 27.70
CA ALA A 63 -1.87 -17.80 26.31
C ALA A 63 -3.07 -17.27 25.49
N ALA A 64 -2.84 -16.17 24.76
CA ALA A 64 -3.75 -15.76 23.70
C ALA A 64 -3.89 -16.88 22.66
N PRO A 65 -5.10 -17.20 22.16
CA PRO A 65 -5.29 -18.32 21.25
C PRO A 65 -4.64 -18.01 19.89
N GLY A 66 -3.58 -18.76 19.54
CA GLY A 66 -2.92 -18.73 18.24
C GLY A 66 -1.72 -17.78 18.13
N GLY A 67 -0.77 -17.85 19.07
CA GLY A 67 0.51 -17.13 18.99
C GLY A 67 1.36 -17.53 17.77
N GLU A 68 2.22 -16.62 17.33
CA GLU A 68 3.31 -16.92 16.39
C GLU A 68 4.10 -18.13 16.90
N GLY A 69 4.13 -19.21 16.13
CA GLY A 69 4.81 -20.46 16.49
C GLY A 69 3.89 -21.66 16.78
N ALA A 70 2.57 -21.47 16.95
CA ALA A 70 1.65 -22.62 17.00
C ALA A 70 1.58 -23.31 15.62
N PRO A 71 1.64 -24.65 15.52
CA PRO A 71 1.53 -25.36 14.25
C PRO A 71 0.26 -24.97 13.49
N LEU A 72 0.33 -24.88 12.16
CA LEU A 72 -0.80 -24.52 11.30
C LEU A 72 -2.06 -25.33 11.63
N ALA A 73 -1.89 -26.65 11.85
CA ALA A 73 -2.96 -27.59 12.22
C ALA A 73 -3.74 -27.25 13.50
N SER A 74 -3.15 -26.46 14.41
CA SER A 74 -3.78 -26.08 15.68
C SER A 74 -4.53 -24.73 15.64
N ARG A 75 -4.46 -24.02 14.51
CA ARG A 75 -5.07 -22.70 14.37
C ARG A 75 -6.57 -22.81 14.17
N THR A 76 -7.30 -21.78 14.57
CA THR A 76 -8.75 -21.71 14.35
C THR A 76 -9.03 -20.67 13.28
N PRO A 77 -9.67 -21.05 12.15
CA PRO A 77 -10.17 -20.09 11.19
C PRO A 77 -11.13 -19.10 11.84
N ARG A 78 -10.98 -17.81 11.51
CA ARG A 78 -11.87 -16.75 11.99
C ARG A 78 -12.83 -16.39 10.87
N MET A 79 -14.13 -16.52 11.12
CA MET A 79 -15.14 -16.08 10.17
C MET A 79 -15.04 -14.56 9.99
N VAL A 80 -15.26 -14.08 8.77
CA VAL A 80 -15.34 -12.66 8.44
C VAL A 80 -16.54 -12.40 7.53
N ASP A 81 -17.20 -11.27 7.75
CA ASP A 81 -18.27 -10.70 6.95
C ASP A 81 -18.15 -9.15 6.91
N ARG A 82 -19.16 -8.49 6.34
CA ARG A 82 -19.17 -7.03 6.18
C ARG A 82 -19.19 -6.27 7.52
N ASP A 83 -19.77 -6.86 8.57
CA ASP A 83 -20.03 -6.20 9.84
C ASP A 83 -18.96 -6.52 10.89
N ASP A 84 -18.29 -7.67 10.79
CA ASP A 84 -17.28 -8.12 11.77
C ASP A 84 -15.82 -7.93 11.33
N LEU A 85 -15.55 -7.55 10.07
CA LEU A 85 -14.19 -7.49 9.50
C LEU A 85 -13.23 -6.66 10.36
N ASP A 86 -13.66 -5.47 10.80
CA ASP A 86 -12.87 -4.60 11.67
C ASP A 86 -12.61 -5.23 13.05
N SER A 87 -13.57 -5.99 13.59
CA SER A 87 -13.39 -6.69 14.87
C SER A 87 -12.37 -7.82 14.75
N VAL A 88 -12.36 -8.55 13.64
CA VAL A 88 -11.38 -9.60 13.35
C VAL A 88 -9.99 -9.01 13.12
N LEU A 89 -9.91 -7.89 12.38
CA LEU A 89 -8.67 -7.14 12.20
C LEU A 89 -8.11 -6.68 13.55
N ALA A 90 -8.91 -6.01 14.38
CA ALA A 90 -8.51 -5.59 15.72
C ALA A 90 -8.04 -6.77 16.59
N ALA A 91 -8.70 -7.93 16.51
CA ALA A 91 -8.34 -9.12 17.28
C ALA A 91 -7.02 -9.77 16.83
N LEU A 92 -6.66 -9.64 15.55
CA LEU A 92 -5.37 -10.10 15.05
C LEU A 92 -4.23 -9.11 15.37
N ALA A 93 -4.58 -7.86 15.66
CA ALA A 93 -3.68 -6.74 15.95
C ALA A 93 -2.47 -6.64 14.99
N PRO A 94 -2.71 -6.46 13.67
CA PRO A 94 -1.64 -6.39 12.68
C PRO A 94 -0.69 -5.22 12.95
N ARG A 95 0.60 -5.45 12.75
CA ARG A 95 1.66 -4.46 12.95
C ARG A 95 2.66 -4.47 11.81
N VAL A 96 3.10 -3.29 11.40
CA VAL A 96 4.16 -3.12 10.40
C VAL A 96 5.19 -2.15 10.95
N ARG A 97 6.46 -2.51 10.80
CA ARG A 97 7.58 -1.62 11.09
C ARG A 97 8.14 -1.09 9.80
N VAL A 98 8.15 0.23 9.67
CA VAL A 98 8.67 0.94 8.50
C VAL A 98 9.84 1.82 8.95
N PRO A 99 10.98 1.82 8.25
CA PRO A 99 12.06 2.76 8.54
C PRO A 99 11.58 4.21 8.47
N SER A 100 11.65 4.95 9.59
CA SER A 100 11.07 6.30 9.69
C SER A 100 11.90 7.40 8.99
N GLY A 101 13.13 7.09 8.57
CA GLY A 101 14.14 8.11 8.24
C GLY A 101 15.49 7.55 7.82
N GLY A 102 16.52 8.40 7.94
CA GLY A 102 17.93 8.03 7.67
C GLY A 102 18.48 7.02 8.70
N PRO A 103 19.69 6.50 8.46
CA PRO A 103 20.30 5.46 9.31
C PRO A 103 20.35 5.90 10.78
N GLY A 104 19.80 5.08 11.68
CA GLY A 104 19.78 5.32 13.13
C GLY A 104 18.51 5.95 13.71
N GLN A 105 17.50 6.28 12.89
CA GLN A 105 16.19 6.68 13.41
C GLN A 105 15.33 5.46 13.81
N PRO A 106 14.52 5.56 14.89
CA PRO A 106 13.69 4.44 15.35
C PRO A 106 12.60 4.09 14.32
N GLU A 107 12.43 2.80 14.02
CA GLU A 107 11.38 2.33 13.13
C GLU A 107 9.99 2.83 13.54
N LEU A 108 9.20 3.25 12.56
CA LEU A 108 7.80 3.59 12.72
C LEU A 108 7.00 2.30 12.78
N GLU A 109 6.53 1.96 13.98
CA GLU A 109 5.59 0.86 14.19
C GLU A 109 4.17 1.39 14.01
N VAL A 110 3.45 0.82 13.06
CA VAL A 110 2.05 1.12 12.76
C VAL A 110 1.23 -0.08 13.19
N GLU A 111 0.36 0.13 14.18
CA GLU A 111 -0.65 -0.85 14.57
C GLU A 111 -1.96 -0.51 13.84
N LEU A 112 -2.59 -1.52 13.25
CA LEU A 112 -3.83 -1.39 12.50
C LEU A 112 -4.95 -2.06 13.28
N ARG A 113 -6.09 -1.39 13.43
CA ARG A 113 -7.24 -1.88 14.22
C ARG A 113 -8.53 -1.91 13.42
N CYS A 114 -8.65 -1.12 12.35
CA CYS A 114 -9.74 -1.22 11.39
C CYS A 114 -9.27 -0.91 9.97
N MET A 115 -10.14 -1.16 8.98
CA MET A 115 -9.86 -0.85 7.58
C MET A 115 -9.57 0.64 7.32
N GLU A 116 -10.12 1.54 8.13
CA GLU A 116 -9.85 2.98 8.01
C GLU A 116 -8.40 3.34 8.38
N ASP A 117 -7.70 2.52 9.17
CA ASP A 117 -6.32 2.81 9.57
C ASP A 117 -5.32 2.74 8.40
N PHE A 118 -5.69 2.10 7.29
CA PHE A 118 -4.94 2.17 6.02
C PHE A 118 -5.07 3.53 5.31
N HIS A 119 -5.97 4.41 5.76
CA HIS A 119 -6.17 5.72 5.16
C HIS A 119 -4.99 6.66 5.48
N PRO A 120 -4.47 7.44 4.51
CA PRO A 120 -3.39 8.39 4.72
C PRO A 120 -3.56 9.33 5.92
N ASP A 121 -4.77 9.86 6.12
CA ASP A 121 -5.05 10.76 7.25
C ASP A 121 -4.97 10.07 8.62
N ARG A 122 -5.22 8.76 8.70
CA ARG A 122 -5.02 7.96 9.93
C ARG A 122 -3.54 7.68 10.14
N LEU A 123 -2.82 7.31 9.07
CA LEU A 123 -1.37 7.08 9.09
C LEU A 123 -0.59 8.35 9.48
N LEU A 124 -1.00 9.51 9.00
CA LEU A 124 -0.39 10.80 9.33
C LEU A 124 -0.50 11.16 10.83
N ARG A 125 -1.50 10.65 11.55
CA ARG A 125 -1.60 10.82 13.02
C ARG A 125 -0.52 10.04 13.76
N HIS A 126 -0.21 8.83 13.28
CA HIS A 126 0.87 8.00 13.82
C HIS A 126 2.24 8.65 13.57
N ILE A 127 2.44 9.22 12.38
CA ILE A 127 3.65 9.97 12.03
C ILE A 127 3.81 11.22 12.92
N ARG A 128 2.73 11.99 13.13
CA ARG A 128 2.73 13.22 13.96
C ARG A 128 3.13 12.98 15.42
N ALA A 129 2.73 11.86 16.01
CA ALA A 129 2.99 11.60 17.43
C ALA A 129 4.48 11.48 17.79
N ARG A 130 5.38 11.26 16.82
CA ARG A 130 6.82 11.05 17.06
C ARG A 130 7.74 12.18 16.59
N VAL A 131 7.24 13.10 15.76
CA VAL A 131 7.98 14.33 15.42
C VAL A 131 7.68 15.38 16.49
N ALA A 132 8.39 15.32 17.63
CA ALA A 132 8.33 16.38 18.63
C ALA A 132 8.91 17.70 18.04
N PRO A 133 8.51 18.90 18.54
CA PRO A 133 8.80 20.19 17.89
C PRO A 133 10.27 20.66 17.90
N SER A 134 11.24 19.81 18.29
CA SER A 134 12.62 20.24 18.52
C SER A 134 13.41 20.59 17.25
N ASP A 135 12.98 20.13 16.08
CA ASP A 135 13.72 20.34 14.82
C ASP A 135 13.37 21.66 14.10
N ALA A 136 12.46 22.46 14.66
CA ALA A 136 12.18 23.82 14.18
C ALA A 136 13.17 24.88 14.71
N GLY A 137 14.16 24.48 15.51
CA GLY A 137 15.04 25.39 16.27
C GLY A 137 16.41 25.70 15.66
N ASN A 138 16.83 25.08 14.55
CA ASN A 138 18.15 25.38 13.96
C ASN A 138 18.03 26.17 12.65
N GLY A 139 17.44 27.37 12.77
CA GLY A 139 17.59 28.42 11.77
C GLY A 139 19.01 28.98 11.81
N ALA A 140 19.68 28.91 10.66
CA ALA A 140 20.73 29.81 10.19
C ALA A 140 21.49 30.60 11.28
N ARG A 141 22.62 30.07 11.76
CA ARG A 141 23.76 30.90 12.12
C ARG A 141 24.57 31.16 10.86
N VAL A 142 24.28 32.29 10.22
CA VAL A 142 25.21 32.90 9.26
C VAL A 142 26.32 33.52 10.11
N ASP A 143 27.52 32.96 10.01
CA ASP A 143 28.73 33.54 10.60
C ASP A 143 28.99 34.91 9.96
N ALA A 144 28.68 35.96 10.72
CA ALA A 144 29.23 37.29 10.49
C ALA A 144 30.59 37.36 11.20
N GLY A 145 31.67 37.16 10.44
CA GLY A 145 33.04 37.38 10.87
C GLY A 145 33.77 38.23 9.84
N ASP A 146 33.91 39.52 10.12
CA ASP A 146 34.80 40.47 9.44
C ASP A 146 36.16 40.54 10.23
N PRO A 147 37.22 41.22 9.76
CA PRO A 147 38.46 40.56 9.34
C PRO A 147 39.69 40.92 10.21
N ALA A 148 40.85 40.37 9.79
CA ALA A 148 42.24 40.69 10.19
C ALA A 148 42.87 39.86 11.32
N SER A 149 43.89 39.05 10.98
CA SER A 149 45.31 39.40 11.10
C SER A 149 46.16 38.13 10.87
N GLY A 150 47.22 38.26 10.09
CA GLY A 150 48.00 37.14 9.58
C GLY A 150 49.00 36.55 10.58
N THR A 151 49.59 35.42 10.17
CA THR A 151 51.03 35.08 10.24
C THR A 151 51.25 33.77 9.48
N ASP A 152 52.06 33.85 8.43
CA ASP A 152 53.25 33.04 8.11
C ASP A 152 53.30 31.51 8.25
N GLY A 153 53.90 30.88 7.23
CA GLY A 153 54.54 29.56 7.25
C GLY A 153 53.86 28.57 6.29
N ASP A 154 54.15 28.56 4.99
CA ASP A 154 55.36 28.05 4.31
C ASP A 154 55.53 26.52 4.31
N GLY A 155 55.83 25.98 3.12
CA GLY A 155 56.11 24.59 2.80
C GLY A 155 54.93 23.86 2.14
N GLY A 156 54.91 23.53 0.86
CA GLY A 156 55.94 23.55 -0.17
C GLY A 156 55.55 22.48 -1.21
N GLU A 157 55.55 22.89 -2.48
CA GLU A 157 56.01 22.13 -3.67
C GLU A 157 55.35 20.76 -3.95
N SER A 158 54.93 20.39 -5.17
CA SER A 158 55.39 20.76 -6.51
C SER A 158 54.54 20.01 -7.55
N GLY A 159 54.50 20.53 -8.79
CA GLY A 159 54.12 19.71 -9.95
C GLY A 159 53.40 20.44 -11.09
N GLY A 160 54.09 21.36 -11.79
CA GLY A 160 53.62 22.02 -13.02
C GLY A 160 53.46 21.05 -14.21
N THR A 161 52.67 21.39 -15.22
CA THR A 161 53.09 21.96 -16.54
C THR A 161 51.88 21.81 -17.48
N ALA A 162 51.66 22.53 -18.58
CA ALA A 162 52.08 23.81 -19.14
C ALA A 162 51.25 24.02 -20.43
N GLY A 163 51.11 25.27 -20.86
CA GLY A 163 50.64 25.66 -22.21
C GLY A 163 49.26 26.32 -22.17
N GLY A 164 49.03 27.57 -22.58
CA GLY A 164 49.79 28.44 -23.47
C GLY A 164 48.86 28.88 -24.60
N GLY A 165 48.40 30.14 -24.57
CA GLY A 165 47.62 30.73 -25.69
C GLY A 165 46.75 31.91 -25.28
N ALA A 166 47.21 33.12 -25.61
CA ALA A 166 46.48 34.38 -25.68
C ALA A 166 46.96 35.10 -26.97
N PRO A 167 46.47 36.29 -27.37
CA PRO A 167 45.17 36.96 -27.15
C PRO A 167 44.56 37.51 -28.47
N ASP A 168 43.31 37.95 -28.44
CA ASP A 168 42.76 39.20 -29.05
C ASP A 168 41.23 39.11 -28.95
N GLY A 169 40.42 40.12 -28.65
CA GLY A 169 40.54 41.57 -28.52
C GLY A 169 39.09 42.09 -28.50
N GLY A 170 38.80 43.20 -27.83
CA GLY A 170 37.49 43.87 -27.97
C GLY A 170 36.83 44.38 -26.69
N GLN A 171 37.31 45.53 -26.22
CA GLN A 171 36.56 46.69 -25.74
C GLN A 171 35.21 46.50 -24.99
N ALA A 172 35.22 46.87 -23.70
CA ALA A 172 34.11 47.41 -22.90
C ALA A 172 33.65 48.81 -23.44
N PRO A 173 32.70 49.57 -22.85
CA PRO A 173 32.04 49.38 -21.54
C PRO A 173 30.55 49.76 -21.46
N GLY A 174 29.97 49.59 -20.27
CA GLY A 174 29.18 50.68 -19.68
C GLY A 174 27.82 50.31 -19.12
N GLY A 175 27.73 50.40 -17.78
CA GLY A 175 26.75 51.29 -17.16
C GLY A 175 25.35 50.73 -16.93
N GLY A 176 25.23 49.79 -16.00
CA GLY A 176 24.00 49.61 -15.24
C GLY A 176 23.91 50.63 -14.11
N GLY A 177 22.77 51.32 -14.02
CA GLY A 177 22.30 51.99 -12.82
C GLY A 177 22.47 53.51 -12.80
N LEU A 178 21.36 54.24 -12.90
CA LEU A 178 20.77 54.96 -11.76
C LEU A 178 19.55 55.78 -12.22
N LEU A 179 18.40 55.53 -11.60
CA LEU A 179 17.61 56.53 -10.88
C LEU A 179 17.55 57.98 -11.42
N ASP A 180 17.18 58.23 -12.69
CA ASP A 180 16.99 59.64 -13.10
C ASP A 180 16.05 59.93 -14.29
N GLN A 181 15.12 59.06 -14.69
CA GLN A 181 14.35 59.31 -15.93
C GLN A 181 12.84 59.08 -15.97
N ILE A 182 12.11 58.85 -14.87
CA ILE A 182 10.62 58.84 -14.99
C ILE A 182 9.93 59.46 -13.77
N LEU A 183 10.07 60.78 -13.63
CA LEU A 183 9.09 61.69 -13.03
C LEU A 183 9.31 63.09 -13.66
N ASP A 184 8.44 63.52 -14.59
CA ASP A 184 7.51 64.65 -14.43
C ASP A 184 6.94 65.15 -15.78
N GLU A 185 5.87 65.95 -15.71
CA GLU A 185 5.29 66.86 -16.72
C GLU A 185 3.98 66.48 -17.47
N THR A 186 2.87 66.87 -16.81
CA THR A 186 1.85 67.87 -17.24
C THR A 186 1.16 67.82 -18.62
N ALA A 187 -0.19 67.83 -18.58
CA ALA A 187 -1.11 68.87 -19.14
C ALA A 187 -2.47 68.28 -19.64
N GLY A 188 -3.61 68.84 -19.19
CA GLY A 188 -4.96 68.60 -19.78
C GLY A 188 -5.28 69.58 -20.93
N PRO A 189 -6.55 69.90 -21.33
CA PRO A 189 -7.90 69.26 -21.21
C PRO A 189 -8.55 69.14 -22.65
N PRO A 190 -9.90 69.23 -22.98
CA PRO A 190 -11.18 69.32 -22.21
C PRO A 190 -12.45 68.57 -22.80
N ARG A 191 -13.64 68.79 -22.15
CA ARG A 191 -15.09 68.71 -22.59
C ARG A 191 -15.81 67.32 -22.55
N GLU A 192 -17.12 67.13 -22.28
CA GLU A 192 -18.31 67.95 -21.94
C GLU A 192 -19.52 67.06 -21.48
N ARG A 193 -20.39 67.61 -20.60
CA ARG A 193 -21.88 67.52 -20.45
C ARG A 193 -22.69 66.18 -20.46
N ARG A 194 -23.50 65.98 -19.39
CA ARG A 194 -25.00 66.11 -19.28
C ARG A 194 -25.45 65.60 -17.89
N LEU A 195 -26.09 66.39 -17.01
CA LEU A 195 -27.48 66.89 -16.93
C LEU A 195 -28.54 65.90 -16.41
N GLY A 196 -29.18 66.30 -15.29
CA GLY A 196 -30.53 65.92 -14.84
C GLY A 196 -30.56 65.05 -13.57
N GLY A 197 -31.20 65.38 -12.45
CA GLY A 197 -32.05 66.51 -12.07
C GLY A 197 -33.04 66.10 -10.97
N ARG A 198 -33.20 66.95 -9.94
CA ARG A 198 -34.34 67.12 -8.98
C ARG A 198 -34.72 65.93 -8.08
N GLY A 199 -35.11 66.11 -6.81
CA GLY A 199 -35.31 67.29 -5.98
C GLY A 199 -36.23 66.98 -4.78
N SER A 200 -36.22 67.91 -3.80
CA SER A 200 -37.27 68.22 -2.78
C SER A 200 -37.43 67.23 -1.62
N ASP A 201 -37.62 67.59 -0.34
CA ASP A 201 -37.88 68.85 0.40
C ASP A 201 -37.58 68.56 1.89
N GLY A 202 -37.00 69.48 2.68
CA GLY A 202 -37.69 70.51 3.48
C GLY A 202 -37.63 70.11 4.97
N GLY A 203 -37.36 70.92 5.98
CA GLY A 203 -37.10 72.34 6.17
C GLY A 203 -36.94 72.60 7.68
N GLY A 204 -36.55 73.83 8.06
CA GLY A 204 -36.82 74.36 9.41
C GLY A 204 -35.60 74.70 10.28
N TYR A 205 -35.30 76.01 10.40
CA TYR A 205 -34.41 76.59 11.41
C TYR A 205 -35.22 77.36 12.46
N GLY A 206 -34.73 77.37 13.70
CA GLY A 206 -35.10 78.28 14.79
C GLY A 206 -34.86 77.60 16.16
N GLY A 207 -34.30 78.19 17.21
CA GLY A 207 -33.79 79.53 17.49
C GLY A 207 -33.21 79.58 18.92
N ARG A 208 -32.31 80.56 19.13
CA ARG A 208 -31.78 81.23 20.34
C ARG A 208 -32.10 80.77 21.78
N GLY A 209 -31.03 80.86 22.60
CA GLY A 209 -31.01 81.33 24.01
C GLY A 209 -30.66 80.21 25.01
N GLY A 210 -29.76 80.33 25.99
CA GLY A 210 -28.89 81.39 26.49
C GLY A 210 -28.30 80.93 27.85
N GLY A 211 -27.10 81.41 28.21
CA GLY A 211 -26.66 81.62 29.60
C GLY A 211 -26.06 80.46 30.41
N GLY A 212 -24.79 80.60 30.77
CA GLY A 212 -24.31 80.38 32.14
C GLY A 212 -23.48 79.12 32.43
N GLY A 213 -22.22 79.34 32.85
CA GLY A 213 -21.51 78.44 33.78
C GLY A 213 -20.26 77.74 33.24
N LEU A 214 -19.09 78.32 33.49
CA LEU A 214 -17.90 77.55 33.89
C LEU A 214 -17.96 77.50 35.44
N PRO A 215 -17.59 76.38 36.11
CA PRO A 215 -16.17 76.01 36.21
C PRO A 215 -15.86 74.50 36.31
N GLY A 216 -14.58 74.16 36.13
CA GLY A 216 -13.95 73.00 36.76
C GLY A 216 -13.54 71.87 35.81
N SER A 217 -12.26 71.86 35.42
CA SER A 217 -11.59 70.61 34.98
C SER A 217 -11.64 69.58 36.11
N PRO A 218 -11.79 68.31 35.73
CA PRO A 218 -10.73 67.34 35.98
C PRO A 218 -10.18 66.85 34.65
N VAL A 219 -8.87 66.97 34.48
CA VAL A 219 -8.13 66.33 33.39
C VAL A 219 -8.29 64.82 33.58
N PRO A 220 -8.91 64.06 32.65
CA PRO A 220 -8.83 62.61 32.71
C PRO A 220 -7.38 62.23 32.45
N GLY A 221 -6.83 61.39 33.31
CA GLY A 221 -5.48 60.85 33.15
C GLY A 221 -5.28 60.31 31.75
N LEU A 222 -4.09 60.56 31.20
CA LEU A 222 -3.60 59.83 30.05
C LEU A 222 -3.79 58.34 30.34
N ASP A 223 -4.74 57.72 29.66
CA ASP A 223 -4.89 56.28 29.69
C ASP A 223 -3.68 55.70 28.98
N LEU A 224 -2.70 55.31 29.79
CA LEU A 224 -1.46 54.71 29.34
C LEU A 224 -1.76 53.45 28.51
N GLU A 225 -2.88 52.77 28.74
CA GLU A 225 -3.31 51.60 27.97
C GLU A 225 -3.68 52.00 26.54
N SER A 226 -4.55 53.00 26.36
CA SER A 226 -4.87 53.57 25.03
C SER A 226 -3.64 54.10 24.28
N PHE A 227 -2.71 54.76 24.98
CA PHE A 227 -1.49 55.31 24.37
C PHE A 227 -0.48 54.20 24.02
N VAL A 228 -0.33 53.18 24.87
CA VAL A 228 0.50 52.00 24.60
C VAL A 228 -0.10 51.19 23.46
N GLU A 229 -1.42 51.05 23.35
CA GLU A 229 -2.08 50.40 22.21
C GLU A 229 -1.89 51.19 20.91
N GLU A 230 -1.99 52.53 20.94
CA GLU A 230 -1.79 53.38 19.76
C GLU A 230 -0.32 53.40 19.29
N VAL A 231 0.64 53.39 20.22
CA VAL A 231 2.07 53.32 19.92
C VAL A 231 2.47 51.90 19.50
N ALA A 232 1.93 50.86 20.13
CA ALA A 232 2.12 49.47 19.74
C ALA A 232 1.49 49.16 18.38
N ALA A 233 0.37 49.79 18.01
CA ALA A 233 -0.23 49.67 16.68
C ALA A 233 0.60 50.39 15.60
N ARG A 234 1.27 51.50 15.95
CA ARG A 234 2.20 52.21 15.04
C ARG A 234 3.57 51.55 14.89
N HIS A 235 3.96 50.70 15.84
CA HIS A 235 5.20 49.93 15.84
C HIS A 235 4.99 48.41 15.82
N ALA A 236 3.77 47.95 15.50
CA ALA A 236 3.50 46.54 15.24
C ALA A 236 4.21 46.18 13.93
N GLU A 237 5.43 45.64 14.05
CA GLU A 237 6.10 45.02 12.92
C GLU A 237 5.13 44.01 12.30
N PRO A 238 4.99 43.97 10.96
CA PRO A 238 4.24 42.91 10.30
C PRO A 238 4.79 41.58 10.84
N ARG A 239 3.93 40.80 11.50
CA ARG A 239 4.27 39.44 11.91
C ARG A 239 4.84 38.74 10.68
N ASP A 240 6.03 38.13 10.78
CA ASP A 240 6.67 37.44 9.66
C ASP A 240 5.88 36.15 9.33
N ASP A 241 4.73 36.35 8.68
CA ASP A 241 3.82 35.30 8.23
C ASP A 241 4.46 34.46 7.11
N THR A 242 5.47 35.02 6.42
CA THR A 242 6.23 34.35 5.36
C THR A 242 7.12 33.26 5.95
N GLY A 243 7.86 33.56 7.02
CA GLY A 243 8.68 32.57 7.73
C GLY A 243 7.84 31.44 8.34
N ALA A 244 6.70 31.79 8.97
CA ALA A 244 5.78 30.80 9.52
C ALA A 244 5.14 29.90 8.44
N GLN A 245 4.81 30.47 7.28
CA GLN A 245 4.28 29.72 6.14
C GLN A 245 5.32 28.77 5.54
N ALA A 246 6.54 29.25 5.31
CA ALA A 246 7.63 28.43 4.78
C ALA A 246 7.96 27.24 5.71
N ALA A 247 7.91 27.44 7.03
CA ALA A 247 8.10 26.38 8.02
C ALA A 247 7.00 25.31 7.96
N ARG A 248 5.73 25.71 7.80
CA ARG A 248 4.59 24.78 7.64
C ARG A 248 4.73 23.96 6.37
N GLU A 249 5.05 24.59 5.26
CA GLU A 249 5.25 23.90 3.99
C GLU A 249 6.43 22.93 4.04
N ALA A 250 7.52 23.29 4.73
CA ALA A 250 8.64 22.38 4.95
C ALA A 250 8.24 21.15 5.77
N MET A 251 7.44 21.34 6.82
CA MET A 251 6.90 20.27 7.64
C MET A 251 5.97 19.36 6.83
N ASP A 252 5.07 19.94 6.04
CA ASP A 252 4.13 19.19 5.20
C ASP A 252 4.85 18.40 4.10
N ARG A 253 5.88 18.97 3.46
CA ARG A 253 6.77 18.22 2.54
C ARG A 253 7.44 17.03 3.23
N SER A 254 7.87 17.20 4.49
CA SER A 254 8.48 16.10 5.25
C SER A 254 7.48 14.98 5.55
N ARG A 255 6.27 15.36 5.99
CA ARG A 255 5.16 14.43 6.27
C ARG A 255 4.71 13.68 5.02
N ALA A 256 4.63 14.36 3.87
CA ALA A 256 4.31 13.74 2.59
C ALA A 256 5.33 12.65 2.21
N ARG A 257 6.63 12.95 2.35
CA ARG A 257 7.70 11.96 2.10
C ARG A 257 7.66 10.78 3.06
N GLN A 258 7.36 11.00 4.33
CA GLN A 258 7.22 9.91 5.31
C GLN A 258 6.02 9.02 4.99
N LEU A 259 4.87 9.62 4.68
CA LEU A 259 3.68 8.90 4.25
C LEU A 259 3.95 8.10 2.97
N GLY A 260 4.57 8.70 1.96
CA GLY A 260 4.91 8.02 0.71
C GLY A 260 5.80 6.80 0.93
N ARG A 261 6.83 6.91 1.78
CA ARG A 261 7.70 5.77 2.13
C ARG A 261 6.97 4.65 2.88
N LEU A 262 6.01 5.01 3.74
CA LEU A 262 5.17 4.02 4.43
C LEU A 262 4.25 3.31 3.45
N LEU A 263 3.53 4.04 2.61
CA LEU A 263 2.60 3.46 1.63
C LEU A 263 3.32 2.62 0.57
N ALA A 264 4.57 2.95 0.24
CA ALA A 264 5.42 2.17 -0.67
C ALA A 264 6.16 1.02 0.02
N HIS A 265 6.07 0.85 1.34
CA HIS A 265 6.80 -0.20 2.05
C HIS A 265 6.21 -1.57 1.69
N PRO A 266 7.01 -2.55 1.23
CA PRO A 266 6.51 -3.84 0.75
C PRO A 266 5.66 -4.59 1.80
N ASP A 267 6.06 -4.58 3.07
CA ASP A 267 5.29 -5.25 4.12
C ASP A 267 3.96 -4.55 4.41
N PHE A 268 3.93 -3.22 4.30
CA PHE A 268 2.70 -2.45 4.47
C PHE A 268 1.74 -2.71 3.32
N GLN A 269 2.23 -2.66 2.08
CA GLN A 269 1.43 -2.95 0.89
C GLN A 269 0.93 -4.39 0.86
N ALA A 270 1.77 -5.35 1.25
CA ALA A 270 1.37 -6.74 1.33
C ALA A 270 0.21 -6.88 2.32
N LEU A 271 0.35 -6.34 3.54
CA LEU A 271 -0.69 -6.37 4.55
C LEU A 271 -1.97 -5.66 4.11
N GLU A 272 -1.85 -4.46 3.52
CA GLU A 272 -2.97 -3.71 2.95
C GLU A 272 -3.69 -4.51 1.87
N ALA A 273 -2.95 -5.17 0.97
CA ALA A 273 -3.51 -5.96 -0.11
C ALA A 273 -4.29 -7.17 0.41
N ARG A 274 -3.84 -7.85 1.47
CA ARG A 274 -4.57 -8.98 2.07
C ARG A 274 -5.88 -8.54 2.69
N TRP A 275 -5.83 -7.49 3.52
CA TRP A 275 -7.02 -6.98 4.19
C TRP A 275 -8.03 -6.38 3.22
N ARG A 276 -7.57 -5.65 2.19
CA ARG A 276 -8.44 -5.17 1.11
C ARG A 276 -8.99 -6.30 0.24
N GLY A 277 -8.23 -7.39 0.05
CA GLY A 277 -8.72 -8.59 -0.60
C GLY A 277 -9.86 -9.25 0.17
N ALA A 278 -9.71 -9.40 1.48
CA ALA A 278 -10.78 -9.88 2.37
C ALA A 278 -11.99 -8.93 2.36
N GLU A 279 -11.76 -7.62 2.44
CA GLU A 279 -12.81 -6.59 2.35
C GLU A 279 -13.56 -6.69 1.01
N LEU A 280 -12.86 -6.89 -0.11
CA LEU A 280 -13.47 -7.05 -1.42
C LEU A 280 -14.44 -8.23 -1.44
N LEU A 281 -14.06 -9.38 -0.86
CA LEU A 281 -14.96 -10.54 -0.75
C LEU A 281 -16.17 -10.21 0.12
N CYS A 282 -15.96 -9.69 1.32
CA CYS A 282 -17.05 -9.39 2.27
C CYS A 282 -18.04 -8.35 1.73
N ARG A 283 -17.56 -7.38 0.93
CA ARG A 283 -18.43 -6.36 0.33
C ARG A 283 -19.17 -6.84 -0.91
N ARG A 284 -18.64 -7.83 -1.64
CA ARG A 284 -19.18 -8.27 -2.94
C ARG A 284 -19.95 -9.59 -2.86
N LEU A 285 -19.71 -10.39 -1.83
CA LEU A 285 -20.44 -11.61 -1.54
C LEU A 285 -21.44 -11.34 -0.41
N ASP A 286 -22.67 -11.74 -0.63
CA ASP A 286 -23.71 -11.73 0.41
C ASP A 286 -23.45 -12.93 1.33
N THR A 287 -22.71 -12.70 2.42
CA THR A 287 -22.39 -13.70 3.44
C THR A 287 -23.62 -13.98 4.29
N GLY A 288 -23.92 -15.26 4.47
CA GLY A 288 -25.11 -15.72 5.18
C GLY A 288 -24.95 -17.18 5.59
N PRO A 289 -26.03 -17.92 5.84
CA PRO A 289 -25.93 -19.32 6.25
C PRO A 289 -25.25 -20.19 5.17
N GLU A 290 -25.47 -19.88 3.89
CA GLU A 290 -25.01 -20.67 2.74
C GLU A 290 -23.62 -20.28 2.21
N LEU A 291 -23.07 -19.12 2.54
CA LEU A 291 -21.76 -18.67 2.08
C LEU A 291 -21.03 -17.98 3.22
N LYS A 292 -19.83 -18.48 3.53
CA LYS A 292 -19.01 -18.00 4.64
C LYS A 292 -17.60 -17.72 4.16
N ILE A 293 -16.98 -16.68 4.70
CA ILE A 293 -15.58 -16.33 4.42
C ILE A 293 -14.82 -16.48 5.73
N PHE A 294 -13.61 -17.03 5.68
CA PHE A 294 -12.75 -17.21 6.83
C PHE A 294 -11.33 -16.73 6.52
N VAL A 295 -10.66 -16.21 7.53
CA VAL A 295 -9.23 -15.83 7.48
C VAL A 295 -8.42 -16.65 8.48
N VAL A 296 -7.20 -17.00 8.10
CA VAL A 296 -6.22 -17.71 8.93
C VAL A 296 -4.86 -17.06 8.79
N GLN A 297 -4.24 -16.74 9.93
CA GLN A 297 -2.84 -16.33 9.98
C GLN A 297 -1.93 -17.48 9.54
N ALA A 298 -1.23 -17.31 8.42
CA ALA A 298 -0.23 -18.26 7.92
C ALA A 298 0.83 -17.52 7.09
N THR A 299 2.10 -17.65 7.47
CA THR A 299 3.21 -17.08 6.70
C THR A 299 3.48 -17.90 5.43
N SER A 300 4.12 -17.31 4.42
CA SER A 300 4.58 -18.02 3.22
C SER A 300 5.39 -19.29 3.56
N ALA A 301 6.30 -19.20 4.54
CA ALA A 301 7.12 -20.33 4.95
C ALA A 301 6.29 -21.47 5.56
N GLU A 302 5.27 -21.14 6.35
CA GLU A 302 4.36 -22.13 6.93
C GLU A 302 3.46 -22.76 5.87
N LEU A 303 2.98 -21.97 4.90
CA LEU A 303 2.20 -22.48 3.77
C LEU A 303 3.03 -23.47 2.95
N LEU A 304 4.24 -23.09 2.53
CA LEU A 304 5.15 -23.96 1.78
C LEU A 304 5.47 -25.25 2.53
N ARG A 305 5.81 -25.14 3.82
CA ARG A 305 6.05 -26.30 4.66
C ARG A 305 4.81 -27.19 4.78
N GLY A 306 3.65 -26.60 5.04
CA GLY A 306 2.40 -27.32 5.23
C GLY A 306 1.91 -28.05 3.98
N MET A 307 2.17 -27.50 2.79
CA MET A 307 1.94 -28.18 1.52
C MET A 307 2.90 -29.36 1.32
N ALA A 308 4.18 -29.19 1.65
CA ALA A 308 5.19 -30.22 1.48
C ALA A 308 4.98 -31.40 2.44
N ASP A 309 4.79 -31.13 3.74
CA ASP A 309 4.65 -32.16 4.78
C ASP A 309 3.23 -32.72 4.93
N GLY A 310 2.21 -32.01 4.45
CA GLY A 310 0.81 -32.41 4.52
C GLY A 310 0.03 -31.80 5.68
N SER A 311 0.66 -31.03 6.57
CA SER A 311 -0.02 -30.40 7.70
C SER A 311 -1.06 -29.35 7.29
N LEU A 312 -0.98 -28.79 6.07
CA LEU A 312 -2.07 -27.99 5.50
C LEU A 312 -3.31 -28.85 5.21
N HIS A 313 -3.14 -30.08 4.72
CA HIS A 313 -4.25 -31.00 4.47
C HIS A 313 -4.92 -31.41 5.80
N ASP A 314 -4.12 -31.77 6.81
CA ASP A 314 -4.62 -32.08 8.15
C ASP A 314 -5.39 -30.89 8.75
N PHE A 315 -4.86 -29.68 8.59
CA PHE A 315 -5.51 -28.45 9.02
C PHE A 315 -6.88 -28.26 8.35
N LEU A 316 -6.97 -28.42 7.02
CA LEU A 316 -8.23 -28.27 6.29
C LEU A 316 -9.27 -29.29 6.74
N ALA A 317 -8.86 -30.55 6.91
CA ALA A 317 -9.74 -31.63 7.37
C ALA A 317 -10.25 -31.38 8.80
N GLU A 318 -9.35 -31.04 9.73
CA GLU A 318 -9.71 -30.82 11.12
C GLU A 318 -10.57 -29.57 11.31
N SER A 319 -10.19 -28.47 10.66
CA SER A 319 -10.96 -27.22 10.74
C SER A 319 -12.34 -27.36 10.12
N SER A 320 -12.47 -28.04 8.97
CA SER A 320 -13.77 -28.36 8.37
C SER A 320 -14.65 -29.17 9.32
N ARG A 321 -14.11 -30.21 9.95
CA ARG A 321 -14.84 -31.01 10.94
C ARG A 321 -15.29 -30.17 12.14
N ALA A 322 -14.45 -29.25 12.59
CA ALA A 322 -14.70 -28.47 13.79
C ALA A 322 -15.72 -27.33 13.61
N ILE A 323 -15.74 -26.66 12.45
CA ILE A 323 -16.53 -25.42 12.28
C ILE A 323 -17.51 -25.46 11.11
N LEU A 324 -17.39 -26.44 10.21
CA LEU A 324 -18.28 -26.66 9.05
C LEU A 324 -19.01 -28.00 9.15
N ASP A 325 -19.00 -28.64 10.33
CA ASP A 325 -19.64 -29.94 10.56
C ASP A 325 -19.18 -31.05 9.58
N GLY A 326 -17.94 -30.96 9.09
CA GLY A 326 -17.34 -31.90 8.14
C GLY A 326 -17.59 -31.57 6.67
N VAL A 327 -18.34 -30.50 6.36
CA VAL A 327 -18.48 -29.98 5.00
C VAL A 327 -17.12 -29.45 4.53
N PRO A 328 -16.62 -29.89 3.36
CA PRO A 328 -15.31 -29.49 2.87
C PRO A 328 -15.25 -27.98 2.59
N TRP A 329 -14.07 -27.39 2.81
CA TRP A 329 -13.79 -26.04 2.31
C TRP A 329 -14.04 -25.98 0.80
N ALA A 330 -14.89 -25.06 0.35
CA ALA A 330 -15.21 -24.96 -1.07
C ALA A 330 -14.00 -24.45 -1.85
N VAL A 331 -13.36 -23.41 -1.31
CA VAL A 331 -12.20 -22.74 -1.90
C VAL A 331 -11.20 -22.44 -0.78
N ALA A 332 -9.93 -22.78 -1.02
CA ALA A 332 -8.80 -22.32 -0.22
C ALA A 332 -7.91 -21.41 -1.07
N VAL A 333 -7.50 -20.28 -0.50
CA VAL A 333 -6.61 -19.30 -1.12
C VAL A 333 -5.37 -19.16 -0.24
N PRO A 334 -4.34 -20.02 -0.41
CA PRO A 334 -3.03 -19.79 0.15
C PRO A 334 -2.40 -18.56 -0.51
N GLU A 335 -2.21 -17.49 0.25
CA GLU A 335 -1.67 -16.22 -0.24
C GLU A 335 -0.14 -16.24 -0.28
N HIS A 336 0.39 -16.94 -1.29
CA HIS A 336 1.80 -17.02 -1.62
C HIS A 336 1.97 -16.94 -3.14
N ALA A 337 2.97 -16.17 -3.60
CA ALA A 337 3.28 -16.04 -5.02
C ALA A 337 4.31 -17.10 -5.40
N PHE A 338 3.87 -18.17 -6.06
CA PHE A 338 4.71 -19.33 -6.37
C PHE A 338 5.60 -19.09 -7.58
N GLY A 339 6.91 -19.25 -7.40
CA GLY A 339 7.93 -19.27 -8.45
C GLY A 339 8.39 -20.66 -8.88
N ASP A 340 9.55 -20.68 -9.53
CA ASP A 340 10.24 -21.84 -10.10
C ASP A 340 11.31 -22.42 -9.18
N SER A 341 11.37 -21.98 -7.91
CA SER A 341 12.31 -22.57 -6.97
C SER A 341 11.97 -24.04 -6.70
N ALA A 342 12.99 -24.86 -6.44
CA ALA A 342 12.79 -26.29 -6.19
C ALA A 342 11.83 -26.55 -5.02
N GLY A 343 11.89 -25.74 -3.96
CA GLY A 343 11.01 -25.87 -2.80
C GLY A 343 9.55 -25.55 -3.10
N GLU A 344 9.29 -24.50 -3.88
CA GLU A 344 7.92 -24.13 -4.31
C GLU A 344 7.33 -25.17 -5.26
N LEU A 345 8.11 -25.63 -6.22
CA LEU A 345 7.69 -26.67 -7.16
C LEU A 345 7.37 -27.99 -6.44
N GLU A 346 8.19 -28.38 -5.44
CA GLU A 346 7.93 -29.56 -4.63
C GLU A 346 6.67 -29.38 -3.77
N ALA A 347 6.49 -28.21 -3.14
CA ALA A 347 5.29 -27.92 -2.36
C ALA A 347 4.01 -28.00 -3.23
N LEU A 348 4.03 -27.45 -4.45
CA LEU A 348 2.91 -27.55 -5.40
C LEU A 348 2.65 -28.99 -5.83
N ALA A 349 3.70 -29.78 -6.12
CA ALA A 349 3.55 -31.18 -6.49
C ALA A 349 2.93 -31.99 -5.35
N ALA A 350 3.44 -31.80 -4.13
CA ALA A 350 2.97 -32.45 -2.92
C ALA A 350 1.53 -32.03 -2.56
N LEU A 351 1.15 -30.78 -2.82
CA LEU A 351 -0.24 -30.33 -2.72
C LEU A 351 -1.12 -31.04 -3.76
N SER A 352 -0.69 -31.10 -5.02
CA SER A 352 -1.43 -31.74 -6.10
C SER A 352 -1.70 -33.24 -5.81
N GLU A 353 -0.70 -33.96 -5.31
CA GLU A 353 -0.84 -35.38 -4.96
C GLU A 353 -1.84 -35.63 -3.81
N ARG A 354 -1.91 -34.72 -2.83
CA ARG A 354 -2.81 -34.85 -1.66
C ARG A 354 -4.21 -34.31 -1.91
N ALA A 355 -4.33 -33.24 -2.71
CA ALA A 355 -5.60 -32.60 -3.04
C ALA A 355 -6.57 -33.55 -3.75
N GLY A 356 -6.10 -34.67 -4.31
CA GLY A 356 -6.95 -35.73 -4.85
C GLY A 356 -7.94 -36.33 -3.84
N SER A 357 -7.58 -36.33 -2.55
CA SER A 357 -8.36 -36.97 -1.47
C SER A 357 -9.46 -36.11 -0.85
N TRP A 358 -9.50 -34.82 -1.18
CA TRP A 358 -10.42 -33.87 -0.56
C TRP A 358 -10.96 -32.89 -1.61
N PRO A 359 -12.28 -32.66 -1.69
CA PRO A 359 -12.88 -31.86 -2.75
C PRO A 359 -12.78 -30.35 -2.45
N THR A 360 -11.57 -29.80 -2.30
CA THR A 360 -11.35 -28.34 -2.15
C THR A 360 -10.61 -27.79 -3.36
N ALA A 361 -11.10 -26.68 -3.93
CA ALA A 361 -10.38 -25.95 -4.96
C ALA A 361 -9.33 -25.02 -4.33
N PHE A 362 -8.09 -25.09 -4.81
CA PHE A 362 -7.01 -24.21 -4.41
C PHE A 362 -6.79 -23.12 -5.46
N LEU A 363 -6.89 -21.85 -5.05
CA LEU A 363 -6.62 -20.71 -5.92
C LEU A 363 -5.30 -20.07 -5.51
N LEU A 364 -4.29 -20.23 -6.34
CA LEU A 364 -2.88 -19.94 -6.08
C LEU A 364 -2.41 -18.81 -6.99
N GLU A 365 -1.42 -18.03 -6.56
CA GLU A 365 -0.76 -17.03 -7.42
C GLU A 365 0.46 -17.61 -8.11
N ALA A 366 0.56 -17.45 -9.42
CA ALA A 366 1.75 -17.80 -10.19
C ALA A 366 2.58 -16.56 -10.52
N THR A 367 3.89 -16.64 -10.28
CA THR A 367 4.83 -15.62 -10.79
C THR A 367 5.18 -15.89 -12.25
N PRO A 368 5.75 -14.89 -12.97
CA PRO A 368 6.26 -15.10 -14.32
C PRO A 368 7.29 -16.25 -14.41
N SER A 369 8.13 -16.47 -13.39
CA SER A 369 9.13 -17.54 -13.46
C SER A 369 8.50 -18.94 -13.42
N LEU A 370 7.38 -19.13 -12.71
CA LEU A 370 6.62 -20.38 -12.73
C LEU A 370 6.00 -20.65 -14.12
N VAL A 371 5.55 -19.60 -14.82
CA VAL A 371 5.06 -19.72 -16.21
C VAL A 371 6.17 -20.20 -17.14
N GLU A 372 7.36 -19.60 -17.04
CA GLU A 372 8.52 -20.00 -17.85
C GLU A 372 8.95 -21.44 -17.54
N ALA A 373 8.93 -21.83 -16.26
CA ALA A 373 9.20 -23.21 -15.85
C ALA A 373 8.17 -24.17 -16.48
N ALA A 374 6.88 -23.87 -16.37
CA ALA A 374 5.81 -24.68 -16.96
C ALA A 374 5.93 -24.82 -18.48
N ALA A 375 6.22 -23.72 -19.19
CA ALA A 375 6.42 -23.71 -20.63
C ALA A 375 7.62 -24.57 -21.04
N ARG A 376 8.75 -24.45 -20.33
CA ARG A 376 9.95 -25.27 -20.55
C ARG A 376 9.66 -26.77 -20.36
N PHE A 377 9.00 -27.15 -19.26
CA PHE A 377 8.70 -28.57 -19.00
C PHE A 377 7.71 -29.16 -20.01
N ARG A 378 6.76 -28.37 -20.53
CA ARG A 378 5.88 -28.82 -21.62
C ARG A 378 6.61 -28.98 -22.95
N ALA A 379 7.66 -28.20 -23.20
CA ALA A 379 8.48 -28.32 -24.40
C ALA A 379 9.40 -29.56 -24.38
N SER A 380 9.76 -30.04 -23.18
CA SER A 380 10.58 -31.24 -22.97
C SER A 380 9.90 -32.25 -22.03
N PRO A 381 8.83 -32.95 -22.48
CA PRO A 381 8.06 -33.86 -21.62
C PRO A 381 8.86 -35.04 -21.07
N GLU A 382 9.89 -35.50 -21.79
CA GLU A 382 10.77 -36.59 -21.36
C GLU A 382 11.50 -36.32 -20.04
N ASP A 383 11.67 -35.04 -19.66
CA ASP A 383 12.34 -34.67 -18.42
C ASP A 383 11.47 -34.92 -17.18
N GLY A 384 10.17 -35.20 -17.37
CA GLY A 384 9.25 -35.62 -16.30
C GLY A 384 9.21 -34.69 -15.09
N GLY A 385 9.61 -33.42 -15.28
CA GLY A 385 9.99 -32.50 -14.21
C GLY A 385 8.87 -32.21 -13.20
N PRO A 386 9.15 -31.42 -12.16
CA PRO A 386 8.18 -31.12 -11.09
C PRO A 386 6.81 -30.65 -11.60
N TRP A 387 6.78 -29.90 -12.71
CA TRP A 387 5.52 -29.46 -13.33
C TRP A 387 4.65 -30.61 -13.84
N THR A 388 5.24 -31.68 -14.38
CA THR A 388 4.50 -32.86 -14.79
C THR A 388 3.80 -33.48 -13.59
N ARG A 389 4.47 -33.60 -12.43
CA ARG A 389 3.84 -34.08 -11.19
C ARG A 389 2.72 -33.17 -10.70
N ILE A 390 2.89 -31.84 -10.80
CA ILE A 390 1.83 -30.88 -10.47
C ILE A 390 0.60 -31.10 -11.36
N ALA A 391 0.80 -31.16 -12.68
CA ALA A 391 -0.29 -31.26 -13.65
C ALA A 391 -0.97 -32.64 -13.68
N SER A 392 -0.21 -33.73 -13.53
CA SER A 392 -0.73 -35.10 -13.56
C SER A 392 -1.10 -35.65 -12.18
N GLY A 393 -0.86 -34.90 -11.10
CA GLY A 393 -1.24 -35.28 -9.75
C GLY A 393 -2.74 -35.49 -9.63
N THR A 394 -3.15 -36.37 -8.72
CA THR A 394 -4.56 -36.76 -8.51
C THR A 394 -5.47 -35.57 -8.19
N GLY A 395 -4.92 -34.49 -7.62
CA GLY A 395 -5.60 -33.24 -7.33
C GLY A 395 -5.24 -32.09 -8.28
N GLY A 396 -4.50 -32.30 -9.37
CA GLY A 396 -4.13 -31.25 -10.31
C GLY A 396 -5.34 -30.56 -10.98
N ALA A 397 -6.49 -31.22 -11.00
CA ALA A 397 -7.79 -30.67 -11.40
C ALA A 397 -8.29 -29.55 -10.48
N ARG A 398 -7.81 -29.52 -9.23
CA ARG A 398 -8.27 -28.62 -8.16
C ARG A 398 -7.32 -27.45 -7.92
N LEU A 399 -6.17 -27.39 -8.60
CA LEU A 399 -5.20 -26.31 -8.48
C LEU A 399 -5.42 -25.29 -9.60
N GLY A 400 -5.98 -24.13 -9.26
CA GLY A 400 -6.08 -22.97 -10.16
C GLY A 400 -4.93 -22.01 -9.94
N LEU A 401 -4.01 -21.90 -10.91
CA LEU A 401 -2.85 -21.02 -10.85
C LEU A 401 -3.15 -19.72 -11.60
N ALA A 402 -3.43 -18.64 -10.87
CA ALA A 402 -3.87 -17.36 -11.42
C ALA A 402 -2.75 -16.31 -11.46
N LEU A 403 -2.79 -15.44 -12.46
CA LEU A 403 -1.85 -14.33 -12.65
C LEU A 403 -2.41 -13.29 -13.63
N PRO A 404 -1.96 -12.04 -13.62
CA PRO A 404 -1.14 -11.42 -12.60
C PRO A 404 -2.08 -10.83 -11.53
N ARG A 405 -1.58 -9.95 -10.65
CA ARG A 405 -2.40 -9.30 -9.63
C ARG A 405 -3.34 -8.23 -10.23
N PHE A 406 -4.32 -7.80 -9.47
CA PHE A 406 -5.33 -6.81 -9.88
C PHE A 406 -5.45 -5.65 -8.90
N LEU A 407 -5.81 -4.46 -9.37
CA LEU A 407 -5.87 -3.24 -8.57
C LEU A 407 -6.98 -3.30 -7.51
N LEU A 408 -6.63 -3.06 -6.24
CA LEU A 408 -7.58 -3.07 -5.11
C LEU A 408 -8.13 -1.69 -4.74
N ARG A 409 -7.34 -0.63 -4.94
CA ARG A 409 -7.76 0.76 -4.69
C ARG A 409 -7.11 1.73 -5.67
N GLU A 410 -7.70 2.90 -5.81
CA GLU A 410 -7.09 4.00 -6.55
C GLU A 410 -5.90 4.58 -5.76
N PRO A 411 -4.83 5.02 -6.45
CA PRO A 411 -3.72 5.70 -5.80
C PRO A 411 -4.19 7.05 -5.25
N TRP A 412 -3.56 7.54 -4.19
CA TRP A 412 -3.89 8.85 -3.61
C TRP A 412 -3.35 9.99 -4.49
N CYS A 413 -4.19 10.98 -4.76
CA CYS A 413 -3.83 12.18 -5.52
C CYS A 413 -4.77 13.36 -5.24
N PRO A 414 -4.32 14.62 -5.36
CA PRO A 414 -5.09 15.78 -4.89
C PRO A 414 -6.44 16.04 -5.56
N ARG A 415 -6.73 15.45 -6.73
CA ARG A 415 -7.96 15.73 -7.50
C ARG A 415 -8.93 14.56 -7.50
N GLU A 416 -8.46 13.37 -7.83
CA GLU A 416 -9.31 12.20 -8.03
C GLU A 416 -9.54 11.42 -6.72
N ASN A 417 -8.52 11.33 -5.86
CA ASN A 417 -8.58 10.64 -4.57
C ASN A 417 -7.75 11.38 -3.49
N PRO A 418 -8.25 12.54 -3.01
CA PRO A 418 -7.46 13.45 -2.17
C PRO A 418 -7.24 12.94 -0.74
N VAL A 419 -6.10 13.33 -0.17
CA VAL A 419 -5.85 13.25 1.28
C VAL A 419 -6.30 14.56 1.91
N GLU A 420 -7.09 14.52 2.98
CA GLU A 420 -7.73 15.72 3.52
C GLU A 420 -6.75 16.64 4.25
N THR A 421 -5.80 16.06 4.99
CA THR A 421 -4.92 16.82 5.89
C THR A 421 -3.62 17.29 5.25
N LEU A 422 -3.37 16.94 4.00
CA LEU A 422 -2.10 17.17 3.32
C LEU A 422 -2.26 17.05 1.80
N GLU A 423 -1.65 17.95 1.04
CA GLU A 423 -1.49 17.75 -0.40
C GLU A 423 -0.49 16.60 -0.65
N PHE A 424 -1.01 15.45 -1.09
CA PHE A 424 -0.23 14.23 -1.26
C PHE A 424 -0.53 13.55 -2.58
N ARG A 425 0.52 12.97 -3.18
CA ARG A 425 0.44 12.14 -4.37
C ARG A 425 1.29 10.89 -4.16
N GLU A 426 0.70 9.73 -4.39
CA GLU A 426 1.34 8.44 -4.20
C GLU A 426 2.26 8.06 -5.37
N LEU A 427 1.83 8.31 -6.61
CA LEU A 427 2.58 7.97 -7.83
C LEU A 427 3.35 9.17 -8.38
N GLU A 428 4.58 8.93 -8.83
CA GLU A 428 5.44 9.97 -9.40
C GLU A 428 4.95 10.41 -10.80
N GLU A 429 4.86 11.72 -11.02
CA GLU A 429 4.44 12.25 -12.32
C GLU A 429 5.54 12.15 -13.38
N GLY A 430 5.17 12.06 -14.65
CA GLY A 430 6.09 12.12 -15.78
C GLY A 430 6.77 10.80 -16.12
N ARG A 431 6.51 9.72 -15.36
CA ARG A 431 6.92 8.35 -15.70
C ARG A 431 5.77 7.37 -15.51
N SER A 432 5.85 6.20 -16.14
CA SER A 432 4.91 5.13 -15.87
C SER A 432 5.20 4.50 -14.49
N PRO A 433 4.17 4.04 -13.75
CA PRO A 433 4.39 3.37 -12.48
C PRO A 433 5.11 2.05 -12.66
N GLU A 434 5.98 1.73 -11.71
CA GLU A 434 6.68 0.45 -11.65
C GLU A 434 5.84 -0.63 -10.95
N ARG A 435 6.22 -1.90 -11.14
CA ARG A 435 5.57 -3.01 -10.46
C ARG A 435 5.73 -2.85 -8.95
N GLY A 436 4.61 -2.91 -8.22
CA GLY A 436 4.58 -2.74 -6.77
C GLY A 436 4.33 -1.31 -6.31
N GLU A 437 4.23 -0.32 -7.20
CA GLU A 437 3.80 1.03 -6.78
C GLU A 437 2.28 1.14 -6.57
N LEU A 438 1.53 0.16 -7.07
CA LEU A 438 0.08 0.04 -6.88
C LEU A 438 -0.23 -1.05 -5.86
N VAL A 439 -1.31 -0.86 -5.09
CA VAL A 439 -1.84 -1.88 -4.20
C VAL A 439 -2.64 -2.90 -5.01
N SER A 440 -1.94 -3.96 -5.41
CA SER A 440 -2.49 -5.05 -6.20
C SER A 440 -2.76 -6.30 -5.36
N GLY A 441 -3.96 -6.87 -5.50
CA GLY A 441 -4.45 -8.02 -4.75
C GLY A 441 -4.04 -9.37 -5.34
N HIS A 442 -4.00 -10.38 -4.47
CA HIS A 442 -3.73 -11.76 -4.84
C HIS A 442 -4.78 -12.27 -5.84
N PRO A 443 -4.41 -12.78 -7.03
CA PRO A 443 -5.37 -13.12 -8.08
C PRO A 443 -6.33 -14.24 -7.69
N GLY A 444 -5.93 -15.12 -6.79
CA GLY A 444 -6.80 -16.16 -6.22
C GLY A 444 -8.02 -15.59 -5.49
N VAL A 445 -7.93 -14.39 -4.90
CA VAL A 445 -9.07 -13.70 -4.26
C VAL A 445 -10.12 -13.33 -5.30
N LEU A 446 -9.70 -12.85 -6.48
CA LEU A 446 -10.63 -12.54 -7.57
C LEU A 446 -11.31 -13.81 -8.11
N GLY A 447 -10.55 -14.92 -8.20
CA GLY A 447 -11.10 -16.22 -8.54
C GLY A 447 -12.13 -16.71 -7.53
N ALA A 448 -11.84 -16.55 -6.22
CA ALA A 448 -12.75 -16.91 -5.13
C ALA A 448 -14.03 -16.09 -5.19
N LEU A 449 -13.93 -14.79 -5.47
CA LEU A 449 -15.08 -13.91 -5.67
C LEU A 449 -15.98 -14.40 -6.82
N CYS A 450 -15.37 -14.74 -7.96
CA CYS A 450 -16.11 -15.26 -9.10
C CYS A 450 -16.82 -16.59 -8.79
N LEU A 451 -16.14 -17.51 -8.10
CA LEU A 451 -16.74 -18.79 -7.68
C LEU A 451 -17.88 -18.58 -6.67
N GLY A 452 -17.70 -17.71 -5.68
CA GLY A 452 -18.74 -17.37 -4.72
C GLY A 452 -19.97 -16.75 -5.40
N LEU A 453 -19.78 -15.86 -6.38
CA LEU A 453 -20.88 -15.30 -7.18
C LEU A 453 -21.57 -16.36 -8.05
N ALA A 454 -20.82 -17.31 -8.62
CA ALA A 454 -21.39 -18.42 -9.36
C ALA A 454 -22.22 -19.35 -8.43
N PHE A 455 -21.74 -19.61 -7.21
CA PHE A 455 -22.50 -20.32 -6.19
C PHE A 455 -23.80 -19.56 -5.83
N ARG A 456 -23.76 -18.24 -5.65
CA ARG A 456 -24.98 -17.45 -5.40
C ARG A 456 -26.01 -17.55 -6.52
N GLN A 457 -25.60 -17.80 -7.76
CA GLN A 457 -26.51 -17.94 -8.90
C GLN A 457 -27.10 -19.34 -9.03
N ALA A 458 -26.36 -20.39 -8.67
CA ALA A 458 -26.70 -21.78 -9.01
C ALA A 458 -26.59 -22.78 -7.84
N GLY A 459 -26.24 -22.34 -6.64
CA GLY A 459 -25.88 -23.21 -5.51
C GLY A 459 -24.74 -24.16 -5.87
N TRP A 460 -24.75 -25.36 -5.29
CA TRP A 460 -23.78 -26.42 -5.58
C TRP A 460 -23.85 -26.98 -7.02
N GLN A 461 -24.87 -26.64 -7.81
CA GLN A 461 -24.93 -26.93 -9.24
C GLN A 461 -24.16 -25.90 -10.10
N MET A 462 -23.38 -25.03 -9.45
CA MET A 462 -22.55 -24.04 -10.11
C MET A 462 -21.54 -24.67 -11.07
N ARG A 463 -21.03 -23.84 -11.98
CA ARG A 463 -19.91 -24.20 -12.86
C ARG A 463 -18.80 -23.18 -12.68
N ALA A 464 -17.57 -23.65 -12.50
CA ALA A 464 -16.41 -22.77 -12.51
C ALA A 464 -16.39 -21.96 -13.82
N GLY A 465 -16.24 -20.64 -13.70
CA GLY A 465 -16.27 -19.72 -14.84
C GLY A 465 -17.64 -19.28 -15.33
N ALA A 466 -18.75 -19.73 -14.73
CA ALA A 466 -20.09 -19.17 -15.02
C ALA A 466 -20.16 -17.66 -14.75
N VAL A 467 -19.47 -17.22 -13.69
CA VAL A 467 -19.10 -15.82 -13.47
C VAL A 467 -17.59 -15.73 -13.63
N ASN A 468 -17.14 -14.89 -14.56
CA ASN A 468 -15.71 -14.71 -14.84
C ASN A 468 -15.33 -13.25 -15.07
N ARG A 469 -16.27 -12.31 -14.92
CA ARG A 469 -16.06 -10.88 -15.19
C ARG A 469 -16.70 -10.06 -14.08
N LEU A 470 -15.93 -9.13 -13.54
CA LEU A 470 -16.30 -8.27 -12.44
C LEU A 470 -16.25 -6.81 -12.89
N LYS A 471 -17.34 -6.09 -12.63
CA LYS A 471 -17.50 -4.67 -12.94
C LYS A 471 -17.34 -3.81 -11.69
N GLY A 472 -17.13 -2.51 -11.91
CA GLY A 472 -16.94 -1.54 -10.83
C GLY A 472 -15.63 -1.78 -10.07
N MET A 473 -14.60 -2.21 -10.79
CA MET A 473 -13.23 -2.27 -10.27
C MET A 473 -12.62 -0.87 -10.28
N PRO A 474 -11.64 -0.58 -9.39
CA PRO A 474 -10.99 0.74 -9.33
C PRO A 474 -10.45 1.20 -10.68
N ILE A 475 -10.51 2.51 -10.95
CA ILE A 475 -9.94 3.13 -12.16
C ILE A 475 -8.87 4.11 -11.72
N ALA A 476 -7.60 3.71 -11.81
CA ALA A 476 -6.49 4.59 -11.53
C ALA A 476 -6.19 5.51 -12.73
N LEU A 477 -6.22 6.83 -12.49
CA LEU A 477 -5.72 7.83 -13.43
C LEU A 477 -4.32 8.25 -13.01
N HIS A 478 -3.41 8.33 -13.98
CA HIS A 478 -2.01 8.65 -13.75
C HIS A 478 -1.51 9.73 -14.70
N ARG A 479 -0.62 10.60 -14.20
CA ARG A 479 0.07 11.62 -15.01
C ARG A 479 1.39 11.05 -15.48
N GLY A 480 1.34 10.27 -16.55
CA GLY A 480 2.51 9.65 -17.17
C GLY A 480 3.30 10.60 -18.07
N PRO A 481 4.31 10.08 -18.80
CA PRO A 481 5.20 10.87 -19.66
C PRO A 481 4.48 11.54 -20.84
N HIS A 482 3.31 11.03 -21.22
CA HIS A 482 2.52 11.50 -22.37
C HIS A 482 1.23 12.23 -21.97
N GLY A 483 1.08 12.56 -20.69
CA GLY A 483 -0.10 13.22 -20.14
C GLY A 483 -0.89 12.32 -19.20
N VAL A 484 -2.18 12.63 -19.02
CA VAL A 484 -3.07 11.85 -18.15
C VAL A 484 -3.53 10.59 -18.90
N GLU A 485 -3.27 9.43 -18.31
CA GLU A 485 -3.68 8.12 -18.82
C GLU A 485 -4.42 7.32 -17.74
N ALA A 486 -5.30 6.42 -18.16
CA ALA A 486 -5.85 5.41 -17.26
C ALA A 486 -4.89 4.22 -17.20
N LEU A 487 -4.60 3.73 -16.00
CA LEU A 487 -3.77 2.53 -15.84
C LEU A 487 -4.61 1.27 -16.05
N PRO A 488 -4.01 0.17 -16.55
CA PRO A 488 -4.66 -1.14 -16.57
C PRO A 488 -5.06 -1.58 -15.15
N PRO A 489 -6.23 -2.21 -14.97
CA PRO A 489 -6.71 -2.66 -13.65
C PRO A 489 -6.06 -3.99 -13.20
N VAL A 490 -5.18 -4.56 -14.03
CA VAL A 490 -4.36 -5.73 -13.73
C VAL A 490 -2.91 -5.40 -14.07
N ASP A 491 -1.98 -5.99 -13.33
CA ASP A 491 -0.56 -5.89 -13.65
C ASP A 491 -0.29 -6.46 -15.06
N ALA A 492 0.88 -6.15 -15.63
CA ALA A 492 1.27 -6.72 -16.92
C ALA A 492 1.49 -8.24 -16.83
N LEU A 493 0.94 -8.96 -17.81
CA LEU A 493 1.27 -10.35 -18.09
C LEU A 493 2.73 -10.49 -18.57
N PRO A 494 3.34 -11.68 -18.46
CA PRO A 494 4.65 -11.94 -19.07
C PRO A 494 4.64 -11.64 -20.56
N GLU A 495 5.60 -10.86 -21.06
CA GLU A 495 5.62 -10.38 -22.45
C GLU A 495 5.60 -11.50 -23.50
N ALA A 496 6.23 -12.63 -23.18
CA ALA A 496 6.29 -13.80 -24.07
C ALA A 496 4.96 -14.56 -24.18
N HIS A 497 3.96 -14.25 -23.36
CA HIS A 497 2.74 -15.04 -23.24
C HIS A 497 1.47 -14.21 -23.42
N SER A 498 0.63 -14.63 -24.36
CA SER A 498 -0.74 -14.12 -24.45
C SER A 498 -1.63 -14.78 -23.38
N ALA A 499 -2.77 -14.15 -23.05
CA ALA A 499 -3.76 -14.77 -22.17
C ALA A 499 -4.22 -16.15 -22.70
N ALA A 500 -4.39 -16.30 -24.02
CA ALA A 500 -4.75 -17.60 -24.60
C ALA A 500 -3.62 -18.65 -24.42
N GLY A 501 -2.36 -18.27 -24.60
CA GLY A 501 -1.22 -19.16 -24.37
C GLY A 501 -1.13 -19.61 -22.90
N LEU A 502 -1.36 -18.72 -21.94
CA LEU A 502 -1.38 -19.06 -20.51
C LEU A 502 -2.50 -20.05 -20.18
N VAL A 503 -3.68 -19.90 -20.79
CA VAL A 503 -4.82 -20.83 -20.66
C VAL A 503 -4.47 -22.22 -21.20
N GLU A 504 -3.72 -22.30 -22.29
CA GLU A 504 -3.23 -23.57 -22.85
C GLU A 504 -2.20 -24.25 -21.94
N LEU A 505 -1.35 -23.45 -21.26
CA LEU A 505 -0.37 -23.94 -20.30
C LEU A 505 -1.02 -24.46 -18.99
N GLY A 506 -2.26 -24.08 -18.69
CA GLY A 506 -2.98 -24.49 -17.47
C GLY A 506 -3.09 -23.40 -16.40
N PHE A 507 -2.89 -22.13 -16.77
CA PHE A 507 -3.04 -20.99 -15.88
C PHE A 507 -4.41 -20.30 -16.06
N MET A 508 -4.77 -19.48 -15.08
CA MET A 508 -5.97 -18.64 -15.03
C MET A 508 -5.59 -17.15 -15.17
N PRO A 509 -5.37 -16.64 -16.40
CA PRO A 509 -4.91 -15.27 -16.55
C PRO A 509 -6.02 -14.25 -16.28
N LEU A 510 -5.71 -13.21 -15.52
CA LEU A 510 -6.55 -12.05 -15.33
C LEU A 510 -6.30 -11.05 -16.45
N VAL A 511 -7.39 -10.49 -16.98
CA VAL A 511 -7.37 -9.53 -18.06
C VAL A 511 -8.29 -8.36 -17.74
N GLY A 512 -7.89 -7.16 -18.12
CA GLY A 512 -8.69 -5.95 -17.97
C GLY A 512 -8.14 -4.84 -18.86
N ARG A 513 -9.00 -3.90 -19.24
CA ARG A 513 -8.60 -2.74 -20.03
C ARG A 513 -8.61 -1.49 -19.17
N ALA A 514 -7.62 -0.64 -19.40
CA ALA A 514 -7.54 0.67 -18.78
C ALA A 514 -8.83 1.47 -18.99
N GLY A 515 -9.33 2.11 -17.94
CA GLY A 515 -10.52 2.96 -17.98
C GLY A 515 -11.88 2.24 -18.02
N GLU A 516 -11.94 0.91 -18.18
CA GLU A 516 -13.23 0.18 -18.24
C GLU A 516 -13.81 -0.17 -16.85
N GLY A 517 -13.00 -0.08 -15.78
CA GLY A 517 -13.41 -0.50 -14.44
C GLY A 517 -13.88 -1.95 -14.38
N THR A 518 -13.28 -2.82 -15.22
CA THR A 518 -13.67 -4.23 -15.38
C THR A 518 -12.43 -5.12 -15.39
N VAL A 519 -12.48 -6.20 -14.62
CA VAL A 519 -11.47 -7.27 -14.61
C VAL A 519 -12.15 -8.61 -14.87
N ALA A 520 -11.51 -9.49 -15.63
CA ALA A 520 -12.02 -10.82 -15.92
C ALA A 520 -10.94 -11.88 -15.70
N VAL A 521 -11.36 -13.06 -15.23
CA VAL A 521 -10.55 -14.29 -15.24
C VAL A 521 -10.80 -14.95 -16.60
N ALA A 522 -9.79 -15.04 -17.46
CA ALA A 522 -9.99 -15.50 -18.85
C ALA A 522 -10.47 -16.95 -18.92
N SER A 523 -10.06 -17.80 -17.98
CA SER A 523 -10.55 -19.17 -17.84
C SER A 523 -10.43 -19.66 -16.40
N PHE A 524 -11.30 -20.58 -16.00
CA PHE A 524 -11.16 -21.37 -14.78
C PHE A 524 -10.62 -22.76 -15.16
N ARG A 525 -9.39 -22.78 -15.68
CA ARG A 525 -8.67 -24.02 -15.96
C ARG A 525 -7.67 -24.29 -14.85
N SER A 526 -7.49 -25.57 -14.53
CA SER A 526 -6.54 -26.00 -13.53
C SER A 526 -5.17 -26.30 -14.13
N ALA A 527 -4.18 -26.54 -13.27
CA ALA A 527 -2.84 -26.97 -13.66
C ALA A 527 -2.84 -28.26 -14.51
N ALA A 528 -3.83 -29.13 -14.32
CA ALA A 528 -4.05 -30.32 -15.15
C ALA A 528 -4.56 -30.02 -16.58
N GLY A 529 -4.86 -28.76 -16.91
CA GLY A 529 -5.36 -28.40 -18.24
C GLY A 529 -6.82 -28.81 -18.47
N GLN A 530 -7.60 -28.97 -17.41
CA GLN A 530 -9.05 -29.19 -17.47
C GLN A 530 -9.80 -28.08 -16.74
N ALA A 531 -11.13 -28.13 -16.71
CA ALA A 531 -11.92 -27.19 -15.92
C ALA A 531 -11.55 -27.34 -14.42
N LEU A 532 -11.49 -26.22 -13.70
CA LEU A 532 -11.19 -26.23 -12.27
C LEU A 532 -12.29 -26.99 -11.52
N GLU A 533 -11.87 -27.99 -10.76
CA GLU A 533 -12.72 -28.81 -9.92
C GLU A 533 -12.70 -28.34 -8.47
N GLY A 534 -13.79 -28.60 -7.76
CA GLY A 534 -14.01 -28.34 -6.35
C GLY A 534 -15.19 -29.20 -5.88
N PRO A 535 -15.84 -28.88 -4.76
CA PRO A 535 -16.97 -29.68 -4.27
C PRO A 535 -18.24 -29.61 -5.14
N TRP A 536 -18.26 -28.79 -6.19
CA TRP A 536 -19.37 -28.64 -7.14
C TRP A 536 -19.35 -29.64 -8.31
N VAL A 537 -18.43 -30.60 -8.33
CA VAL A 537 -18.24 -31.57 -9.44
C VAL A 537 -18.77 -32.95 -9.07
#